data_AF-A0A0N5BRY7-F1
#
_entry.id   AF-A0A0N5BRY7-F1
#
_cell.length_a   1.000
_cell.length_b   1.000
_cell.length_c   1.000
_cell.angle_alpha   90.00
_cell.angle_beta   90.00
_cell.angle_gamma   90.00
#
_symmetry.space_group_name_H-M   'P 1'
#
loop_
_entity.id
_entity.type
_entity.pdbx_description
1 polymer ?
#
loop_
_entity_poly.entity_id
_entity_poly.type
_entity_poly.pdbx_seq_one_letter_code
_entity_poly.pdbx_strand_id
1 'polypeptide(L)'
;MAPTAAKLSSPRTVLSILRYAHHNSSTAKPNTILFKKINELSSTGKWDNINNAPKLFLWGSSRKEASAVFNNLIGPEAPIIEKTPWRQHLKLLRSIGTFLLVATALGKSYELLVPETYRLKVKYAPKHHDEHH
;
A
#
# COMPACT_ATOMS: atom_id res chain seq x y z
N MET A 1 25.22 -12.17 15.14
CA MET A 1 25.34 -13.55 14.63
C MET A 1 24.48 -13.67 13.39
N ALA A 2 25.08 -13.87 12.22
CA ALA A 2 24.34 -14.05 10.97
C ALA A 2 23.73 -15.46 10.93
N PRO A 3 22.49 -15.64 10.44
CA PRO A 3 21.90 -16.96 10.28
C PRO A 3 22.70 -17.74 9.24
N THR A 4 23.33 -18.83 9.67
CA THR A 4 24.03 -19.75 8.78
C THR A 4 23.01 -20.48 7.92
N ALA A 5 23.14 -20.35 6.60
CA ALA A 5 22.28 -21.04 5.65
C ALA A 5 22.42 -22.56 5.84
N ALA A 6 21.38 -23.21 6.37
CA ALA A 6 21.36 -24.66 6.57
C ALA A 6 21.37 -25.35 5.19
N LYS A 7 22.44 -26.10 4.91
CA LYS A 7 22.52 -26.91 3.68
C LYS A 7 21.47 -28.02 3.74
N LEU A 8 20.54 -28.01 2.78
CA LEU A 8 19.57 -29.08 2.58
C LEU A 8 20.32 -30.34 2.12
N SER A 9 20.58 -31.27 3.04
CA SER A 9 21.40 -32.47 2.79
C SER A 9 20.59 -33.70 2.36
N SER A 10 19.28 -33.70 2.56
CA SER A 10 18.42 -34.86 2.30
C SER A 10 17.59 -34.67 1.03
N PRO A 11 17.69 -35.59 0.05
CA PRO A 11 16.90 -35.53 -1.18
C PRO A 11 15.40 -35.64 -0.90
N ARG A 12 14.99 -36.33 0.17
CA ARG A 12 13.59 -36.41 0.60
C ARG A 12 13.05 -35.05 1.06
N THR A 13 13.87 -34.27 1.76
CA THR A 13 13.50 -32.93 2.22
C THR A 13 13.45 -31.94 1.06
N VAL A 14 14.36 -32.05 0.10
CA VAL A 14 14.32 -31.25 -1.13
C VAL A 14 13.05 -31.56 -1.94
N LEU A 15 12.72 -32.84 -2.11
CA LEU A 15 11.52 -33.26 -2.82
C LEU A 15 10.23 -32.85 -2.12
N SER A 16 10.19 -32.89 -0.78
CA SER A 16 9.01 -32.44 -0.04
C SER A 16 8.82 -30.93 -0.13
N ILE A 17 9.89 -30.14 -0.07
CA ILE A 17 9.86 -28.68 -0.27
C ILE A 17 9.43 -28.36 -1.70
N LEU A 18 9.98 -29.04 -2.71
CA LEU A 18 9.60 -28.86 -4.12
C LEU A 18 8.12 -29.19 -4.34
N ARG A 19 7.65 -30.31 -3.81
CA ARG A 19 6.24 -30.73 -3.94
C ARG A 19 5.31 -29.78 -3.20
N TYR A 20 5.69 -29.34 -2.01
CA TYR A 20 4.96 -28.32 -1.25
C TYR A 20 4.90 -26.99 -1.99
N ALA A 21 6.02 -26.51 -2.53
CA ALA A 21 6.09 -25.30 -3.33
C ALA A 21 5.25 -25.41 -4.61
N HIS A 22 5.26 -26.56 -5.28
CA HIS A 22 4.46 -26.84 -6.47
C HIS A 22 2.96 -26.94 -6.18
N HIS A 23 2.56 -27.48 -5.02
CA HIS A 23 1.14 -27.49 -4.63
C HIS A 23 0.66 -26.13 -4.12
N ASN A 24 1.53 -25.36 -3.47
CA ASN A 24 1.25 -24.00 -3.02
C ASN A 24 1.40 -22.93 -4.10
N SER A 25 1.98 -23.25 -5.27
CA SER A 25 1.87 -22.40 -6.45
C SER A 25 0.41 -22.45 -6.90
N SER A 26 -0.40 -21.57 -6.32
CA SER A 26 -1.81 -21.43 -6.62
C SER A 26 -2.00 -21.26 -8.13
N THR A 27 -2.75 -22.18 -8.73
CA THR A 27 -3.33 -22.04 -10.07
C THR A 27 -4.60 -21.20 -10.03
N ALA A 28 -4.66 -20.17 -9.18
CA ALA A 28 -5.59 -19.07 -9.38
C ALA A 28 -5.49 -18.69 -10.86
N LYS A 29 -6.61 -18.86 -11.58
CA LYS A 29 -6.65 -18.98 -13.05
C LYS A 29 -5.53 -18.16 -13.70
N PRO A 30 -4.63 -18.77 -14.49
CA PRO A 30 -3.55 -18.03 -15.12
C PRO A 30 -4.17 -16.82 -15.81
N ASN A 31 -3.62 -15.62 -15.57
CA ASN A 31 -4.13 -14.39 -16.18
C ASN A 31 -3.74 -14.40 -17.67
N THR A 32 -4.39 -15.25 -18.44
CA THR A 32 -4.11 -15.54 -19.85
C THR A 32 -4.21 -14.28 -20.71
N ILE A 33 -5.07 -13.34 -20.33
CA ILE A 33 -5.21 -12.03 -20.96
C ILE A 33 -3.92 -11.21 -20.78
N LEU A 34 -3.37 -11.17 -19.56
CA LEU A 34 -2.13 -10.45 -19.26
C LEU A 34 -0.93 -11.06 -20.00
N PHE A 35 -0.82 -12.39 -20.01
CA PHE A 35 0.24 -13.08 -20.76
C PHE A 35 0.13 -12.87 -22.27
N LYS A 36 -1.09 -12.85 -22.84
CA LYS A 36 -1.28 -12.49 -24.26
C LYS A 36 -0.75 -11.08 -24.55
N LYS A 37 -1.04 -10.11 -23.69
CA LYS A 37 -0.53 -8.73 -23.85
C LYS A 37 0.99 -8.64 -23.71
N ILE A 38 1.59 -9.38 -22.78
CA ILE A 38 3.06 -9.44 -22.66
C ILE A 38 3.68 -10.00 -23.94
N ASN A 39 3.10 -11.08 -24.49
CA ASN A 39 3.57 -11.67 -25.74
C ASN A 39 3.43 -10.70 -26.93
N GLU A 40 2.35 -9.94 -27.00
CA GLU A 40 2.16 -8.89 -28.01
C GLU A 40 3.22 -7.78 -27.87
N LEU A 41 3.45 -7.27 -26.65
CA LEU A 41 4.48 -6.27 -26.37
C LEU A 41 5.90 -6.79 -26.66
N SER A 42 6.13 -8.09 -26.43
CA SER A 42 7.38 -8.77 -26.77
C SER A 42 7.58 -8.85 -28.28
N SER A 43 6.56 -9.30 -29.02
CA SER A 43 6.60 -9.40 -30.48
C SER A 43 6.82 -8.04 -31.17
N THR A 44 6.31 -6.96 -30.59
CA THR A 44 6.51 -5.58 -31.06
C THR A 44 7.83 -4.98 -30.58
N GLY A 45 8.64 -5.74 -29.83
CA GLY A 45 9.96 -5.31 -29.35
C GLY A 45 9.91 -4.28 -28.22
N LYS A 46 8.77 -4.09 -27.56
CA LYS A 46 8.59 -3.17 -26.41
C LYS A 46 8.86 -3.86 -25.07
N TRP A 47 8.78 -5.18 -25.02
CA TRP A 47 9.07 -5.96 -23.82
C TRP A 47 10.48 -6.54 -23.86
N ASP A 48 11.14 -6.58 -22.71
CA ASP A 48 12.37 -7.31 -22.48
C ASP A 48 12.04 -8.67 -21.87
N ASN A 49 12.22 -9.73 -22.66
CA ASN A 49 11.93 -11.10 -22.24
C ASN A 49 12.92 -11.63 -21.19
N ILE A 50 14.15 -11.10 -21.15
CA ILE A 50 15.17 -11.57 -20.21
C ILE A 50 14.81 -11.10 -18.80
N ASN A 51 14.49 -9.82 -18.67
CA ASN A 51 14.15 -9.20 -17.39
C ASN A 51 12.65 -9.24 -17.05
N ASN A 52 11.82 -9.72 -17.99
CA ASN A 52 10.36 -9.71 -17.93
C ASN A 52 9.79 -8.34 -17.54
N ALA A 53 10.29 -7.29 -18.21
CA ALA A 53 9.99 -5.90 -17.91
C ALA A 53 9.86 -5.07 -19.20
N PRO A 54 9.28 -3.86 -19.13
CA PRO A 54 9.34 -2.91 -20.25
C PRO A 54 10.78 -2.57 -20.62
N LYS A 55 11.07 -2.41 -21.92
CA LYS A 55 12.40 -1.93 -22.34
C LYS A 55 12.70 -0.54 -21.77
N LEU A 56 13.96 -0.34 -21.39
CA LEU A 56 14.44 0.91 -20.78
C LEU A 56 14.26 2.13 -21.70
N PHE A 57 14.48 1.96 -23.00
CA PHE A 57 14.45 3.05 -24.00
C PHE A 57 13.09 3.18 -24.72
N LEU A 58 11.99 3.06 -23.97
CA LEU A 58 10.65 3.35 -24.49
C LEU A 58 10.23 4.79 -24.17
N TRP A 59 9.49 5.40 -25.11
CA TRP A 59 9.05 6.79 -25.00
C TRP A 59 7.56 6.94 -25.32
N GLY A 60 6.95 7.99 -24.77
CA GLY A 60 5.56 8.35 -25.05
C GLY A 60 4.54 7.26 -24.65
N SER A 61 3.63 6.96 -25.57
CA SER A 61 2.54 5.98 -25.37
C SER A 61 3.05 4.56 -25.18
N SER A 62 4.11 4.16 -25.90
CA SER A 62 4.68 2.81 -25.83
C SER A 62 5.19 2.45 -24.43
N ARG A 63 5.83 3.41 -23.74
CA ARG A 63 6.28 3.25 -22.36
C ARG A 63 5.10 3.11 -21.41
N LYS A 64 4.08 3.97 -21.56
CA LYS A 64 2.89 3.94 -20.69
C LYS A 64 2.16 2.61 -20.78
N GLU A 65 2.00 2.09 -22.01
CA GLU A 65 1.37 0.80 -22.27
C GLU A 65 2.14 -0.36 -21.62
N ALA A 66 3.44 -0.46 -21.88
CA ALA A 66 4.27 -1.51 -21.31
C ALA A 66 4.36 -1.41 -19.78
N SER A 67 4.51 -0.21 -19.22
CA SER A 67 4.50 0.02 -17.77
C SER A 67 3.16 -0.34 -17.13
N ALA A 68 2.03 -0.10 -17.80
CA ALA A 68 0.72 -0.49 -17.28
C ALA A 68 0.58 -2.02 -17.20
N VAL A 69 1.04 -2.75 -18.22
CA VAL A 69 1.06 -4.23 -18.19
C VAL A 69 1.99 -4.75 -17.09
N PHE A 70 3.16 -4.13 -16.93
CA PHE A 70 4.12 -4.47 -15.89
C PHE A 70 3.59 -4.24 -14.47
N ASN A 71 2.91 -3.11 -14.23
CA ASN A 71 2.29 -2.82 -12.94
C ASN A 71 1.17 -3.83 -12.62
N ASN A 72 0.41 -4.28 -13.62
CA ASN A 72 -0.57 -5.35 -13.42
C ASN A 72 0.07 -6.72 -13.15
N LEU A 73 1.28 -6.96 -13.66
CA LEU A 73 2.04 -8.20 -13.45
C LEU A 73 2.61 -8.27 -12.02
N ILE A 74 3.19 -7.17 -11.53
CA ILE A 74 3.80 -7.09 -10.19
C ILE A 74 2.73 -6.86 -9.10
N GLY A 75 1.58 -6.31 -9.49
CA GLY A 75 0.56 -5.84 -8.58
C GLY A 75 0.85 -4.40 -8.11
N PRO A 76 -0.08 -3.80 -7.35
CA PRO A 76 0.14 -2.48 -6.80
C PRO A 76 1.41 -2.48 -5.94
N GLU A 77 2.36 -1.60 -6.23
CA GLU A 77 3.51 -1.42 -5.35
C GLU A 77 2.98 -1.10 -3.95
N ALA A 78 3.40 -1.88 -2.96
CA ALA A 78 3.12 -1.56 -1.58
C ALA A 78 3.62 -0.12 -1.32
N PRO A 79 2.81 0.75 -0.68
CA PRO A 79 3.18 2.13 -0.44
C PRO A 79 4.58 2.19 0.20
N ILE A 80 5.34 3.26 -0.04
CA ILE A 80 6.71 3.43 0.52
C ILE A 80 6.75 3.19 2.04
N ILE A 81 5.67 3.62 2.72
CA ILE A 81 5.44 3.42 4.16
C ILE A 81 5.46 1.93 4.54
N GLU A 82 4.97 1.04 3.67
CA GLU A 82 4.93 -0.40 3.91
C GLU A 82 6.24 -1.12 3.63
N LYS A 83 7.06 -0.58 2.72
CA LYS A 83 8.39 -1.13 2.40
C LYS A 83 9.45 -0.77 3.44
N THR A 84 9.22 0.27 4.23
CA THR A 84 10.21 0.82 5.18
C THR A 84 10.18 0.06 6.52
N PRO A 85 11.32 -0.26 7.16
CA PRO A 85 11.37 -0.95 8.45
C PRO A 85 10.68 -0.20 9.60
N TRP A 86 10.48 1.11 9.44
CA TRP A 86 9.82 2.01 10.40
C TRP A 86 8.31 2.16 10.14
N ARG A 87 7.69 1.23 9.40
CA ARG A 87 6.28 1.26 8.99
C ARG A 87 5.32 1.61 10.12
N GLN A 88 5.53 1.04 11.31
CA GLN A 88 4.63 1.23 12.44
C GLN A 88 4.67 2.66 12.98
N HIS A 89 5.86 3.27 13.05
CA HIS A 89 6.04 4.66 13.46
C HIS A 89 5.45 5.63 12.42
N LEU A 90 5.65 5.38 11.13
CA LEU A 90 5.07 6.21 10.06
C LEU A 90 3.54 6.12 10.03
N LYS A 91 2.96 4.93 10.27
CA LYS A 91 1.50 4.77 10.43
C LYS A 91 0.98 5.58 11.62
N LEU A 92 1.70 5.56 12.75
CA LEU A 92 1.34 6.33 13.93
C LEU A 92 1.39 7.85 13.65
N LEU A 93 2.48 8.33 13.04
CA LEU A 93 2.62 9.75 12.66
C LEU A 93 1.52 10.20 11.72
N ARG A 94 1.19 9.38 10.71
CA ARG A 94 0.06 9.65 9.82
C ARG A 94 -1.25 9.73 10.58
N SER A 95 -1.51 8.79 11.49
CA SER A 95 -2.73 8.75 12.29
C SER A 95 -2.87 10.00 13.17
N ILE A 96 -1.79 10.38 13.88
CA ILE A 96 -1.74 11.59 14.70
C ILE A 96 -1.97 12.83 13.84
N GLY A 97 -1.29 12.93 12.69
CA GLY A 97 -1.45 14.04 11.76
C GLY A 97 -2.90 14.16 11.27
N THR A 98 -3.52 13.04 10.87
CA THR A 98 -4.93 13.04 10.45
C THR A 98 -5.87 13.40 11.59
N PHE A 99 -5.61 12.94 12.81
CA PHE A 99 -6.42 13.28 13.98
C PHE A 99 -6.40 14.79 14.27
N LEU A 100 -5.21 15.40 14.27
CA LEU A 100 -5.07 16.85 14.49
C LEU A 100 -5.77 17.66 13.41
N LEU A 101 -5.67 17.21 12.15
CA LEU A 101 -6.32 17.88 11.02
C LEU A 101 -7.85 17.79 11.14
N VAL A 102 -8.40 16.63 11.51
CA VAL A 102 -9.84 16.47 11.74
C VAL A 102 -10.31 17.29 12.93
N ALA A 103 -9.59 17.29 14.06
CA ALA A 103 -9.96 18.07 15.25
C ALA A 103 -9.99 19.58 14.96
N THR A 104 -9.01 20.08 14.21
CA THR A 104 -8.96 21.49 13.80
C THR A 104 -10.07 21.85 12.82
N ALA A 105 -10.34 20.99 11.83
CA ALA A 105 -11.45 21.17 10.89
C ALA A 105 -12.81 21.17 11.62
N LEU A 106 -13.02 20.27 12.57
CA LEU A 106 -14.24 20.22 13.38
C LEU A 106 -14.41 21.49 14.21
N GLY A 107 -13.35 21.93 14.91
CA GLY A 107 -13.37 23.18 15.67
C GLY A 107 -13.74 24.38 14.79
N LYS A 108 -13.12 24.50 13.62
CA LYS A 108 -13.43 25.57 12.65
C LYS A 108 -14.84 25.48 12.10
N SER A 109 -15.32 24.27 11.81
CA SER A 109 -16.70 24.07 11.35
C SER A 109 -17.72 24.45 12.41
N TYR A 110 -17.44 24.19 13.69
CA TYR A 110 -18.29 24.59 14.80
C TYR A 110 -18.36 26.11 14.95
N GLU A 111 -17.23 26.82 14.82
CA GLU A 111 -17.20 28.29 14.82
C GLU A 111 -18.01 28.90 13.68
N LEU A 112 -18.05 28.23 12.52
CA LEU A 112 -18.75 28.71 11.34
C LEU A 112 -20.25 28.41 11.38
N LEU A 113 -20.65 27.26 11.92
CA LEU A 113 -22.05 26.83 11.98
C LEU A 113 -22.80 27.41 13.18
N VAL A 114 -22.13 27.64 14.32
CA VAL A 114 -22.76 28.15 15.53
C VAL A 114 -22.47 29.65 15.67
N PRO A 115 -23.49 30.51 15.58
CA PRO A 115 -23.31 31.95 15.74
C PRO A 115 -22.71 32.29 17.11
N GLU A 116 -21.82 33.29 17.11
CA GLU A 116 -21.06 33.68 18.29
C GLU A 116 -21.94 34.01 19.52
N THR A 117 -23.15 34.53 19.29
CA THR A 117 -24.13 34.85 20.34
C THR A 117 -24.57 33.62 21.15
N TYR A 118 -24.70 32.45 20.53
CA TYR A 118 -25.03 31.20 21.22
C TYR A 118 -23.81 30.62 21.95
N ARG A 119 -22.63 30.70 21.34
CA ARG A 119 -21.37 30.24 21.94
C ARG A 119 -21.04 31.01 23.22
N LEU A 120 -21.23 32.33 23.23
CA LEU A 120 -21.01 33.19 24.41
C LEU A 120 -22.00 32.87 25.53
N LYS A 121 -23.28 32.63 25.20
CA LYS A 121 -24.30 32.24 26.19
C LYS A 121 -23.94 30.95 26.91
N VAL A 122 -23.35 29.97 26.22
CA VAL A 122 -22.89 28.71 26.85
C VAL A 122 -21.60 28.92 27.65
N LYS A 123 -20.64 29.68 27.11
CA LYS A 123 -19.34 29.94 27.78
C LYS A 123 -19.51 30.72 29.10
N TYR A 124 -20.41 31.68 29.11
CA TYR A 124 -20.74 32.53 30.27
C TYR A 124 -22.07 32.14 30.91
N ALA A 125 -22.61 30.95 30.60
CA ALA A 125 -23.75 30.41 31.33
C ALA A 125 -23.37 30.34 32.82
N PRO A 126 -24.27 30.72 33.74
CA PRO A 126 -24.01 30.58 35.16
C PRO A 126 -23.70 29.10 35.44
N LYS A 127 -22.44 28.80 35.76
CA LYS A 127 -22.06 27.48 36.26
C LYS A 127 -22.67 27.42 37.65
N HIS A 128 -23.66 26.54 37.85
CA HIS A 128 -24.08 26.17 39.18
C HIS A 128 -22.85 25.57 39.87
N HIS A 129 -22.18 26.37 40.70
CA HIS A 129 -21.27 25.84 41.69
C HIS A 129 -22.16 25.09 42.65
N ASP A 130 -22.12 23.77 42.60
CA ASP A 130 -22.75 22.92 43.60
C ASP A 130 -22.06 23.21 44.94
N GLU A 131 -22.67 24.10 45.72
CA GLU A 131 -22.42 24.27 47.14
C GLU A 131 -22.90 22.99 47.85
N HIS A 132 -22.03 21.97 47.87
CA HIS A 132 -22.17 20.88 48.82
C HIS A 132 -21.55 21.31 50.15
N HIS A 133 -22.43 21.76 51.04
CA HIS A 133 -22.22 21.82 52.50
C HIS A 133 -21.95 20.44 53.10
#